data_AF-A0A0S4IMU0-F1
#
_entry.id   AF-A0A0S4IMU0-F1
#
_cell.length_a   1.000
_cell.length_b   1.000
_cell.length_c   1.000
_cell.angle_alpha   90.00
_cell.angle_beta   90.00
_cell.angle_gamma   90.00
#
_symmetry.space_group_name_H-M   'P 1'
#
loop_
_entity.id
_entity.type
_entity.pdbx_description
1 polymer ?
#
loop_
_entity_poly.entity_id
_entity_poly.type
_entity_poly.pdbx_seq_one_letter_code
_entity_poly.pdbx_strand_id
1 'polypeptide(L)'
;MFKGHFLVADMDGTLTSTPSKAHGHYLPLSMSPCLTPLTTFLQRGGDVCVVSTAGRRMWPQIFDILRPALFSSPANGRLFICGFSGAALFVSNFQKQTMEEDVNYRHTALNGNTTMLPPEHLDKS
;
A
#
# COMPACT_ATOMS: atom_id res chain seq x y z
N MET A 1 -0.02 -18.18 9.44
CA MET A 1 0.83 -17.66 10.54
C MET A 1 0.74 -16.13 10.70
N PHE A 2 0.17 -15.35 9.78
CA PHE A 2 -0.04 -13.90 10.00
C PHE A 2 -1.50 -13.45 9.87
N LYS A 3 -2.44 -14.39 9.92
CA LYS A 3 -3.87 -14.07 9.86
C LYS A 3 -4.24 -13.09 10.98
N GLY A 4 -4.97 -12.04 10.62
CA GLY A 4 -5.36 -10.96 11.54
C GLY A 4 -4.27 -9.91 11.81
N HIS A 5 -3.09 -10.03 11.20
CA HIS A 5 -2.03 -9.02 11.30
C HIS A 5 -1.99 -8.16 10.04
N PHE A 6 -1.71 -6.88 10.25
CA PHE A 6 -1.58 -5.89 9.19
C PHE A 6 -0.14 -5.38 9.09
N LEU A 7 0.34 -5.24 7.86
CA LEU A 7 1.51 -4.44 7.53
C LEU A 7 1.03 -3.24 6.73
N VAL A 8 1.20 -2.04 7.29
CA VAL A 8 0.87 -0.78 6.63
C VAL A 8 2.17 -0.11 6.23
N ALA A 9 2.31 0.24 4.96
CA ALA A 9 3.52 0.86 4.43
C ALA A 9 3.17 2.00 3.47
N ASP A 10 3.89 3.10 3.61
CA ASP A 10 4.02 4.07 2.52
C ASP A 10 4.76 3.43 1.34
N MET A 11 4.45 3.86 0.11
CA MET A 11 5.07 3.29 -1.09
C MET A 11 6.42 3.95 -1.40
N ASP A 12 6.41 5.26 -1.65
CA ASP A 12 7.54 5.98 -2.24
C ASP A 12 8.57 6.36 -1.17
N GLY A 13 9.73 5.73 -1.21
CA GLY A 13 10.81 5.90 -0.22
C GLY A 13 10.85 4.82 0.85
N THR A 14 9.85 3.95 0.91
CA THR A 14 9.79 2.79 1.81
C THR A 14 9.78 1.48 1.02
N LEU A 15 8.72 1.21 0.24
CA LEU A 15 8.62 -0.01 -0.55
C LEU A 15 9.38 0.08 -1.87
N THR A 16 9.37 1.25 -2.51
CA THR A 16 10.09 1.53 -3.75
C THR A 16 10.95 2.77 -3.57
N SER A 17 12.07 2.90 -4.29
CA SER A 17 12.87 4.12 -4.22
C SER A 17 12.08 5.33 -4.70
N THR A 18 12.26 6.49 -4.05
CA THR A 18 11.71 7.75 -4.55
C THR A 18 12.31 8.08 -5.92
N PRO A 19 11.60 8.82 -6.80
CA PRO A 19 12.14 9.21 -8.10
C PRO A 19 13.46 9.96 -7.99
N SER A 20 13.62 10.80 -6.97
CA SER A 20 14.88 11.53 -6.69
C SER A 20 16.07 10.60 -6.46
N LYS A 21 15.87 9.47 -5.77
CA LYS A 21 16.90 8.45 -5.54
C LYS A 21 17.07 7.50 -6.73
N ALA A 22 16.08 7.43 -7.60
CA ALA A 22 16.05 6.56 -8.78
C ALA A 22 16.26 7.32 -10.10
N HIS A 23 16.98 8.44 -10.08
CA HIS A 23 17.31 9.23 -11.29
C HIS A 23 16.09 9.63 -12.14
N GLY A 24 14.99 10.00 -11.49
CA GLY A 24 13.73 10.38 -12.13
C GLY A 24 12.84 9.20 -12.53
N HIS A 25 13.25 7.96 -12.27
CA HIS A 25 12.48 6.78 -12.61
C HIS A 25 11.57 6.31 -11.47
N TYR A 26 10.40 5.80 -11.86
CA TYR A 26 9.45 5.16 -10.97
C TYR A 26 9.68 3.64 -10.98
N LEU A 27 10.48 3.14 -10.05
CA LEU A 27 10.90 1.74 -10.05
C LEU A 27 9.81 0.80 -9.51
N PRO A 28 9.62 -0.40 -10.09
CA PRO A 28 8.67 -1.39 -9.58
C PRO A 28 9.17 -2.07 -8.30
N LEU A 29 8.25 -2.68 -7.53
CA LEU A 29 8.58 -3.47 -6.35
C LEU A 29 9.48 -4.67 -6.66
N SER A 30 9.51 -5.15 -7.90
CA SER A 30 10.40 -6.25 -8.31
C SER A 30 11.89 -5.93 -8.17
N MET A 31 12.24 -4.65 -8.10
CA MET A 31 13.61 -4.17 -7.87
C MET A 31 13.87 -3.82 -6.40
N SER A 32 12.88 -3.99 -5.53
CA SER A 32 12.97 -3.64 -4.12
C SER A 32 13.41 -4.83 -3.26
N PRO A 33 14.24 -4.62 -2.22
CA PRO A 33 14.52 -5.64 -1.22
C PRO A 33 13.26 -6.05 -0.43
N CYS A 34 12.18 -5.25 -0.50
CA CYS A 34 10.92 -5.54 0.18
C CYS A 34 10.07 -6.62 -0.49
N LEU A 35 10.39 -7.05 -1.72
CA LEU A 35 9.55 -8.01 -2.46
C LEU A 35 9.38 -9.32 -1.68
N THR A 36 10.47 -10.01 -1.38
CA THR A 36 10.46 -11.32 -0.72
C THR A 36 9.77 -11.31 0.66
N PRO A 37 10.04 -10.35 1.57
CA PRO A 37 9.31 -10.32 2.84
C PRO A 37 7.81 -10.04 2.66
N LEU A 38 7.41 -9.16 1.73
CA LEU A 38 6.00 -8.88 1.48
C LEU A 38 5.26 -10.08 0.90
N THR A 39 5.83 -10.75 -0.10
CA THR A 39 5.22 -11.95 -0.69
C THR A 39 5.08 -13.05 0.35
N THR A 40 6.11 -13.27 1.18
CA THR A 40 6.08 -14.25 2.27
C THR A 40 5.00 -13.91 3.30
N PHE A 41 4.85 -12.64 3.67
CA PHE A 41 3.85 -12.19 4.63
C PHE A 41 2.43 -12.44 4.12
N LEU A 42 2.13 -12.04 2.87
CA LEU A 42 0.86 -12.30 2.19
C LEU A 42 0.56 -13.79 2.09
N GLN A 43 1.52 -14.58 1.62
CA GLN A 43 1.36 -16.03 1.47
C GLN A 43 1.14 -16.75 2.80
N ARG A 44 1.55 -16.17 3.92
CA ARG A 44 1.32 -16.71 5.27
C ARG A 44 0.03 -16.18 5.92
N GLY A 45 -0.79 -15.46 5.17
CA GLY A 45 -2.13 -14.99 5.53
C GLY A 45 -2.18 -13.59 6.14
N GLY A 46 -1.09 -12.82 6.06
CA GLY A 46 -1.07 -11.44 6.54
C GLY A 46 -1.71 -10.48 5.55
N ASP A 47 -2.25 -9.37 6.06
CA ASP A 47 -2.87 -8.33 5.25
C ASP A 47 -1.88 -7.18 5.03
N VAL A 48 -1.65 -6.78 3.78
CA VAL A 48 -0.75 -5.66 3.42
C VAL A 48 -1.58 -4.47 2.96
N CYS A 49 -1.35 -3.30 3.53
CA CYS A 49 -1.90 -2.03 3.08
C CYS A 49 -0.80 -1.11 2.58
N VAL A 50 -0.85 -0.77 1.30
CA VAL A 50 0.08 0.16 0.67
C VAL A 50 -0.61 1.52 0.51
N VAL A 51 0.00 2.57 1.06
CA VAL A 51 -0.49 3.94 0.98
C VAL A 51 0.39 4.73 0.02
N SER A 52 -0.21 5.46 -0.92
CA SER A 52 0.55 6.35 -1.81
C SER A 52 -0.31 7.42 -2.49
N THR A 53 0.35 8.48 -2.94
CA THR A 53 -0.19 9.51 -3.83
C THR A 53 -0.05 9.13 -5.31
N ALA A 54 0.66 8.04 -5.61
CA ALA A 54 1.00 7.56 -6.95
C ALA A 54 -0.20 7.31 -7.89
N GLY A 55 -1.41 7.10 -7.36
CA GLY A 55 -2.60 6.86 -8.17
C GLY A 55 -2.49 5.56 -9.00
N ARG A 56 -2.86 5.61 -10.30
CA ARG A 56 -2.94 4.40 -11.15
C ARG A 56 -1.61 3.67 -11.35
N ARG A 57 -0.47 4.36 -11.22
CA ARG A 57 0.86 3.76 -11.42
C ARG A 57 1.20 2.66 -10.38
N MET A 58 0.48 2.62 -9.26
CA MET A 58 0.62 1.56 -8.26
C MET A 58 0.26 0.17 -8.79
N TRP A 59 -0.56 0.06 -9.84
CA TRP A 59 -0.99 -1.23 -10.39
C TRP A 59 0.20 -2.01 -10.95
N PRO A 60 0.92 -1.50 -11.95
CA PRO A 60 2.09 -2.20 -12.48
C PRO A 60 3.28 -2.23 -11.51
N GLN A 61 3.37 -1.29 -10.55
CA GLN A 61 4.49 -1.25 -9.61
C GLN A 61 4.31 -2.11 -8.35
N ILE A 62 3.07 -2.41 -7.95
CA ILE A 62 2.76 -3.11 -6.70
C ILE A 62 1.84 -4.30 -6.98
N PHE A 63 0.61 -4.04 -7.45
CA PHE A 63 -0.42 -5.09 -7.56
C PHE A 63 0.01 -6.21 -8.50
N ASP A 64 0.39 -5.89 -9.73
CA ASP A 64 0.74 -6.90 -10.75
C ASP A 64 1.91 -7.79 -10.29
N ILE A 65 2.81 -7.24 -9.48
CA ILE A 65 4.00 -7.90 -8.94
C ILE A 65 3.64 -8.82 -7.75
N LEU A 66 2.75 -8.38 -6.86
CA LEU A 66 2.31 -9.16 -5.70
C LEU A 66 1.21 -10.17 -6.05
N ARG A 67 0.49 -9.96 -7.16
CA ARG A 67 -0.64 -10.77 -7.61
C ARG A 67 -0.38 -12.29 -7.59
N PRO A 68 0.78 -12.80 -8.06
CA PRO A 68 1.05 -14.24 -7.99
C PRO A 68 1.14 -14.76 -6.55
N ALA A 69 1.78 -14.02 -5.64
CA ALA A 69 1.90 -14.41 -4.23
C ALA A 69 0.55 -14.31 -3.50
N LEU A 70 -0.25 -13.31 -3.86
CA LEU A 70 -1.57 -13.05 -3.30
C LEU A 70 -2.57 -14.18 -3.57
N PHE A 71 -2.62 -14.68 -4.81
CA PHE A 71 -3.64 -15.64 -5.24
C PHE A 71 -3.15 -17.10 -5.31
N SER A 72 -1.87 -17.38 -5.06
CA SER A 72 -1.33 -18.76 -5.02
C SER A 72 -1.46 -19.45 -3.67
N SER A 73 -1.67 -18.71 -2.58
CA SER A 73 -1.71 -19.28 -1.23
C SER A 73 -3.13 -19.48 -0.71
N PRO A 74 -3.44 -20.63 -0.09
CA PRO A 74 -4.72 -20.85 0.58
C PRO A 74 -4.87 -20.06 1.90
N ALA A 75 -3.80 -19.39 2.37
CA ALA A 75 -3.83 -18.63 3.61
C ALA A 75 -4.65 -17.32 3.50
N ASN A 76 -5.01 -16.90 2.28
CA ASN A 76 -5.90 -15.78 1.98
C ASN A 76 -5.51 -14.44 2.63
N GLY A 77 -4.22 -14.07 2.59
CA GLY A 77 -3.77 -12.73 2.99
C GLY A 77 -4.24 -11.69 1.97
N ARG A 78 -4.71 -10.51 2.39
CA ARG A 78 -5.30 -9.50 1.50
C ARG A 78 -4.31 -8.41 1.16
N LEU A 79 -4.47 -7.84 -0.03
CA LEU A 79 -3.80 -6.60 -0.41
C LEU A 79 -4.81 -5.46 -0.42
N PHE A 80 -4.43 -4.37 0.23
CA PHE A 80 -5.11 -3.09 0.22
C PHE A 80 -4.21 -2.06 -0.45
N ILE A 81 -4.79 -1.25 -1.33
CA ILE A 81 -4.10 -0.13 -1.98
C ILE A 81 -4.90 1.14 -1.68
N CYS A 82 -4.34 1.99 -0.84
CA CYS A 82 -4.88 3.29 -0.47
C CYS A 82 -4.22 4.35 -1.36
N GLY A 83 -4.92 4.73 -2.43
CA GLY A 83 -4.40 5.62 -3.47
C GLY A 83 -4.90 7.05 -3.34
N PHE A 84 -4.38 7.92 -4.21
CA PHE A 84 -4.85 9.31 -4.36
C PHE A 84 -4.85 10.08 -3.03
N SER A 85 -3.75 9.95 -2.26
CA SER A 85 -3.62 10.59 -0.94
C SER A 85 -4.70 10.15 0.05
N GLY A 86 -5.14 8.90 -0.05
CA GLY A 86 -6.18 8.35 0.81
C GLY A 86 -7.61 8.59 0.35
N ALA A 87 -7.83 9.15 -0.84
CA ALA A 87 -9.17 9.39 -1.36
C ALA A 87 -9.89 8.13 -1.88
N ALA A 88 -9.14 7.05 -2.17
CA ALA A 88 -9.72 5.78 -2.60
C ALA A 88 -8.98 4.59 -1.98
N LEU A 89 -9.74 3.55 -1.67
CA LEU A 89 -9.24 2.28 -1.17
C LEU A 89 -9.63 1.17 -2.14
N PHE A 90 -8.66 0.34 -2.50
CA PHE A 90 -8.87 -0.83 -3.33
C PHE A 90 -8.47 -2.08 -2.54
N VAL A 91 -9.26 -3.14 -2.66
CA VAL A 91 -9.06 -4.40 -1.94
C VAL A 91 -8.98 -5.56 -2.93
N SER A 92 -8.12 -6.52 -2.66
CA SER A 92 -8.00 -7.74 -3.45
C SER A 92 -9.26 -8.60 -3.41
N ASN A 93 -9.79 -8.95 -4.58
CA ASN A 93 -10.87 -9.90 -4.76
C ASN A 93 -10.32 -11.26 -5.23
N PHE A 94 -10.41 -12.28 -4.38
CA PHE A 94 -9.90 -13.63 -4.66
C PHE A 94 -10.67 -14.38 -5.73
N GLN A 95 -11.98 -14.12 -5.88
CA GLN A 95 -12.81 -14.81 -6.88
C GLN A 95 -12.46 -14.33 -8.29
N LYS A 96 -12.24 -13.02 -8.45
CA LYS A 96 -11.92 -12.41 -9.76
C LYS A 96 -10.42 -12.31 -10.02
N GLN A 97 -9.59 -12.49 -8.99
CA GLN A 97 -8.15 -12.24 -9.03
C GLN A 97 -7.80 -10.80 -9.46
N THR A 98 -8.60 -9.84 -9.01
CA THR A 98 -8.47 -8.40 -9.32
C THR A 98 -8.41 -7.56 -8.05
N MET A 99 -8.25 -6.25 -8.22
CA MET A 99 -8.52 -5.25 -7.19
C MET A 99 -9.91 -4.65 -7.44
N GLU A 100 -10.69 -4.46 -6.39
CA GLU A 100 -11.98 -3.77 -6.44
C GLU A 100 -11.93 -2.54 -5.52
N GLU A 101 -12.53 -1.44 -5.98
CA GLU A 101 -12.67 -0.24 -5.15
C GLU A 101 -13.69 -0.50 -4.04
N ASP A 102 -13.32 -0.16 -2.80
CA ASP A 102 -14.28 -0.06 -1.71
C ASP A 102 -15.05 1.26 -1.86
N VAL A 103 -16.23 1.18 -2.47
CA VAL A 103 -17.09 2.34 -2.70
C VAL A 103 -17.59 2.97 -1.40
N ASN A 104 -17.69 2.20 -0.31
CA ASN A 104 -18.13 2.71 0.99
C ASN A 104 -17.02 3.47 1.71
N TYR A 105 -15.75 3.12 1.46
CA TYR A 105 -14.62 3.83 2.03
C TYR A 105 -14.68 5.33 1.74
N ARG A 106 -15.06 5.73 0.52
CA ARG A 106 -15.18 7.16 0.17
C ARG A 106 -16.21 7.91 1.03
N HIS A 107 -17.25 7.22 1.49
CA HIS A 107 -18.29 7.82 2.33
C HIS A 107 -17.93 7.84 3.81
N THR A 108 -17.05 6.95 4.26
CA THR A 108 -16.70 6.77 5.67
C THR A 108 -15.29 7.25 6.02
N ALA A 109 -14.45 7.49 5.01
CA ALA A 109 -13.11 8.02 5.20
C ALA A 109 -13.18 9.38 5.86
N LEU A 110 -12.34 9.58 6.86
CA LEU A 110 -12.15 10.89 7.46
C LEU A 110 -11.55 11.81 6.39
N ASN A 111 -12.16 12.97 6.20
CA ASN A 111 -11.56 14.01 5.39
C ASN A 111 -10.20 14.36 6.02
N GLY A 112 -9.13 14.12 5.27
CA GLY A 112 -7.80 14.52 5.70
C GLY A 112 -7.79 16.02 5.96
N ASN A 113 -7.48 16.42 7.19
CA ASN A 113 -7.24 17.80 7.54
C ASN A 113 -5.77 17.95 7.97
N THR A 114 -5.07 18.92 7.40
CA THR A 114 -3.76 19.31 7.92
C THR A 114 -4.00 20.35 8.99
N THR A 115 -4.15 19.92 10.24
CA THR A 115 -4.06 20.85 11.36
C THR A 115 -2.58 21.13 11.58
N MET A 116 -2.11 22.32 11.16
CA MET A 116 -0.83 22.80 11.68
C MET A 116 -1.01 22.94 13.20
N LEU A 117 -0.21 22.20 13.97
CA LEU A 117 -0.16 22.41 15.42
C LEU A 117 0.18 23.88 15.65
N PRO A 118 -0.52 24.57 16.56
CA PRO A 118 -0.27 25.98 16.78
C PRO A 118 1.18 26.22 17.26
N PRO A 119 1.78 27.38 16.93
CA PRO A 119 3.20 27.69 17.18
C PRO A 119 3.62 27.62 18.67
N GLU A 120 2.67 27.54 19.60
CA GLU A 120 2.87 27.54 21.05
C GLU A 120 3.61 26.32 21.63
N HIS A 121 4.16 25.46 20.76
CA HIS A 121 5.07 24.36 21.12
C HIS A 121 6.47 24.46 20.48
N LEU A 122 6.80 25.53 19.74
CA LEU A 122 8.10 25.67 19.06
C LEU A 122 9.16 26.47 19.85
N ASP A 123 8.82 27.13 20.95
CA ASP A 123 9.78 27.87 21.78
C ASP A 123 10.11 27.12 23.09
N LYS A 124 10.88 26.03 22.98
CA LYS A 124 11.70 25.49 24.08
C LYS A 124 12.99 24.86 23.53
N SER A 125 13.85 25.68 22.94
CA SER A 125 15.28 25.37 22.76
C SER A 125 16.09 26.65 22.74
#